data_AF-A0A968KJJ0-F1
#
_entry.id   AF-A0A968KJJ0-F1
#
_cell.length_a   1.000
_cell.length_b   1.000
_cell.length_c   1.000
_cell.angle_alpha   90.00
_cell.angle_beta   90.00
_cell.angle_gamma   90.00
#
_symmetry.space_group_name_H-M   'P 1'
#
loop_
_entity.id
_entity.type
_entity.pdbx_description
1 polymer ?
#
loop_
_entity_poly.entity_id
_entity_poly.type
_entity_poly.pdbx_seq_one_letter_code
_entity_poly.pdbx_strand_id
1 'polypeptide(L)'
;VLMQLAQAEQGPETDFTRILKFLKSLDLPVPELYGYEAGRGLLILEDCGDHTLEAHLRDHPGQLEDTYRRAVELLSRLQTRATSKIGPDCPAYHLRFDVKKLMWEFDFMLEHYVGGLHKSPLRPRESNKIRNRFLPLCQTLADQPLCFTHRDYHSRNLMVKNGDLMILDFQDARMGPCQYDLVSLLKDSYLILPRALREELIDRFIELKEKEEGRALDRP
;
A
#
# COMPACT_ATOMS: atom_id res chain seq x y z
N VAL A 1 8.66 14.43 -13.71
CA VAL A 1 9.35 13.16 -14.03
C VAL A 1 8.72 12.50 -15.25
N LEU A 2 9.53 11.87 -16.12
CA LEU A 2 9.05 11.03 -17.22
C LEU A 2 9.03 9.56 -16.75
N MET A 3 7.87 8.93 -16.78
CA MET A 3 7.69 7.51 -16.45
C MET A 3 7.26 6.76 -17.71
N GLN A 4 7.76 5.54 -17.88
CA GLN A 4 7.34 4.65 -18.96
C GLN A 4 6.66 3.40 -18.38
N LEU A 5 5.46 3.09 -18.85
CA LEU A 5 4.76 1.87 -18.50
C LEU A 5 5.48 0.66 -19.09
N ALA A 6 5.46 -0.46 -18.38
CA ALA A 6 6.05 -1.71 -18.85
C ALA A 6 5.40 -2.22 -20.15
N GLN A 7 4.10 -1.94 -20.34
CA GLN A 7 3.37 -2.19 -21.56
C GLN A 7 2.55 -0.96 -21.93
N ALA A 8 2.58 -0.58 -23.22
CA ALA A 8 1.75 0.51 -23.71
C ALA A 8 0.29 0.04 -23.80
N GLU A 9 -0.62 0.79 -23.18
CA GLU A 9 -2.04 0.55 -23.28
C GLU A 9 -2.62 1.48 -24.35
N GLN A 10 -3.29 0.91 -25.37
CA GLN A 10 -3.79 1.68 -26.50
C GLN A 10 -5.02 2.57 -26.18
N GLY A 11 -5.51 2.52 -24.93
CA GLY A 11 -6.60 3.35 -24.46
C GLY A 11 -6.16 4.79 -24.13
N PRO A 12 -7.13 5.73 -24.02
CA PRO A 12 -6.84 7.11 -23.60
C PRO A 12 -6.43 7.21 -22.12
N GLU A 13 -6.67 6.15 -21.35
CA GLU A 13 -6.33 6.04 -19.94
C GLU A 13 -5.77 4.64 -19.68
N THR A 14 -4.89 4.57 -18.69
CA THR A 14 -4.37 3.32 -18.12
C THR A 14 -4.88 3.13 -16.70
N ASP A 15 -4.73 1.92 -16.17
CA ASP A 15 -5.06 1.66 -14.76
C ASP A 15 -4.32 2.59 -13.80
N PHE A 16 -3.04 2.89 -14.09
CA PHE A 16 -2.27 3.90 -13.35
C PHE A 16 -2.96 5.27 -13.37
N THR A 17 -3.32 5.79 -14.55
CA THR A 17 -3.92 7.13 -14.67
C THR A 17 -5.31 7.21 -14.05
N ARG A 18 -6.09 6.12 -14.09
CA ARG A 18 -7.42 6.04 -13.49
C ARG A 18 -7.35 6.07 -11.97
N ILE A 19 -6.44 5.29 -11.37
CA ILE A 19 -6.21 5.33 -9.92
C ILE A 19 -5.66 6.70 -9.52
N LEU A 20 -4.72 7.27 -10.28
CA LEU A 20 -4.17 8.60 -9.99
C LEU A 20 -5.26 9.68 -9.98
N LYS A 21 -6.09 9.75 -11.02
CA LYS A 21 -7.20 10.70 -11.11
C LYS A 21 -8.20 10.50 -9.97
N PHE A 22 -8.50 9.25 -9.63
CA PHE A 22 -9.36 8.92 -8.50
C PHE A 22 -8.79 9.46 -7.18
N LEU A 23 -7.55 9.14 -6.83
CA LEU A 23 -6.91 9.62 -5.60
C LEU A 23 -6.82 11.15 -5.58
N LYS A 24 -6.51 11.77 -6.71
CA LYS A 24 -6.44 13.22 -6.84
C LYS A 24 -7.79 13.89 -6.59
N SER A 25 -8.88 13.31 -7.12
CA SER A 25 -10.25 13.80 -6.88
C SER A 25 -10.67 13.81 -5.40
N LEU A 26 -9.95 13.06 -4.55
CA LEU A 26 -10.18 12.97 -3.11
C LEU A 26 -9.27 13.90 -2.30
N ASP A 27 -8.55 14.80 -2.98
CA ASP A 27 -7.59 15.71 -2.38
C ASP A 27 -6.51 14.94 -1.58
N LEU A 28 -6.06 13.82 -2.14
CA LEU A 28 -4.94 13.04 -1.61
C LEU A 28 -3.64 13.51 -2.27
N PRO A 29 -2.52 13.53 -1.52
CA PRO A 29 -1.25 14.03 -2.01
C PRO A 29 -0.59 13.00 -2.92
N VAL A 30 -1.00 12.97 -4.18
CA VAL A 30 -0.42 12.16 -5.26
C VAL A 30 0.13 13.10 -6.35
N PRO A 31 1.09 12.65 -7.18
CA PRO A 31 1.69 13.47 -8.23
C PRO A 31 0.65 13.99 -9.23
N GLU A 32 0.78 15.23 -9.70
CA GLU A 32 0.01 15.67 -10.87
C GLU A 32 0.36 14.86 -12.14
N LEU A 33 -0.62 14.67 -13.03
CA LEU A 33 -0.42 14.17 -14.38
C LEU A 33 -0.46 15.33 -15.37
N TYR A 34 0.68 15.67 -15.96
CA TYR A 34 0.78 16.72 -16.98
C TYR A 34 0.49 16.22 -18.40
N GLY A 35 0.71 14.93 -18.66
CA GLY A 35 0.41 14.34 -19.97
C GLY A 35 0.61 12.83 -20.02
N TYR A 36 -0.09 12.18 -20.94
CA TYR A 36 0.04 10.77 -21.27
C TYR A 36 0.13 10.60 -22.79
N GLU A 37 1.17 9.92 -23.26
CA GLU A 37 1.33 9.53 -24.66
C GLU A 37 1.12 8.02 -24.78
N ALA A 38 -0.05 7.64 -25.31
CA ALA A 38 -0.50 6.26 -25.33
C ALA A 38 0.32 5.35 -26.27
N GLY A 39 0.82 5.89 -27.38
CA GLY A 39 1.58 5.10 -28.36
C GLY A 39 2.87 4.50 -27.80
N ARG A 40 3.48 5.16 -26.82
CA ARG A 40 4.74 4.75 -26.17
C ARG A 40 4.57 4.40 -24.69
N GLY A 41 3.38 4.56 -24.12
CA GLY A 41 3.12 4.35 -22.70
C GLY A 41 3.87 5.34 -21.81
N LEU A 42 4.04 6.59 -22.26
CA LEU A 42 4.82 7.62 -21.53
C LEU A 42 3.92 8.54 -20.73
N LEU A 43 4.27 8.74 -19.45
CA LEU A 43 3.58 9.66 -18.55
C LEU A 43 4.52 10.78 -18.11
N ILE A 44 4.02 12.01 -18.17
CA ILE A 44 4.68 13.19 -17.62
C ILE A 44 4.00 13.51 -16.30
N LEU A 45 4.72 13.29 -15.20
CA LEU A 45 4.22 13.44 -13.83
C LEU A 45 4.90 14.62 -13.12
N GLU A 46 4.24 15.15 -12.11
CA GLU A 46 4.86 16.04 -11.12
C GLU A 46 6.11 15.41 -10.53
N ASP A 47 7.13 16.24 -10.32
CA ASP A 47 8.28 15.86 -9.51
C ASP A 47 7.95 16.01 -8.02
N CYS A 48 7.98 14.89 -7.30
CA CYS A 48 7.69 14.85 -5.86
C CYS A 48 8.92 15.12 -4.99
N GLY A 49 10.04 15.53 -5.59
CA GLY A 49 11.31 15.77 -4.91
C GLY A 49 12.16 14.51 -4.82
N ASP A 50 13.32 14.62 -4.16
CA ASP A 50 14.35 13.58 -4.14
C ASP A 50 14.39 12.75 -2.85
N HIS A 51 13.63 13.16 -1.83
CA HIS A 51 13.69 12.55 -0.49
C HIS A 51 12.46 11.67 -0.25
N THR A 52 12.69 10.36 -0.24
CA THR A 52 11.75 9.43 0.38
C THR A 52 11.67 9.72 1.89
N LEU A 53 10.58 9.31 2.55
CA LEU A 53 10.46 9.37 4.02
C LEU A 53 11.61 8.60 4.67
N GLU A 54 12.02 7.48 4.08
CA GLU A 54 13.20 6.71 4.48
C GLU A 54 14.49 7.54 4.48
N ALA A 55 14.81 8.17 3.34
CA ALA A 55 16.01 8.98 3.18
C ALA A 55 15.96 10.22 4.09
N HIS A 56 14.81 10.88 4.18
CA HIS A 56 14.60 12.03 5.06
C HIS A 56 14.90 11.69 6.52
N LEU A 57 14.44 10.54 7.02
CA LEU A 57 14.66 10.13 8.40
C LEU A 57 16.08 9.62 8.67
N ARG A 58 16.82 9.21 7.64
CA ARG A 58 18.25 8.96 7.76
C ARG A 58 19.02 10.23 8.07
N ASP A 59 18.65 11.34 7.43
CA ASP A 59 19.29 12.65 7.64
C ASP A 59 18.73 13.37 8.89
N HIS A 60 17.48 13.07 9.27
CA HIS A 60 16.77 13.72 10.37
C HIS A 60 16.14 12.72 11.36
N PRO A 61 16.94 11.87 12.03
CA PRO A 61 16.41 10.80 12.90
C PRO A 61 15.56 11.32 14.07
N GLY A 62 15.80 12.55 14.53
CA GLY A 62 15.00 13.19 15.59
C GLY A 62 13.55 13.50 15.18
N GLN A 63 13.20 13.39 13.89
CA GLN A 63 11.85 13.60 13.38
C GLN A 63 11.07 12.30 13.18
N LEU A 64 11.61 11.15 13.60
CA LEU A 64 11.02 9.82 13.39
C LEU A 64 9.57 9.75 13.86
N GLU A 65 9.31 10.12 15.12
CA GLU A 65 7.97 10.01 15.70
C GLU A 65 6.95 10.87 14.98
N ASP A 66 7.24 12.16 14.81
CA ASP A 66 6.31 13.11 14.19
C ASP A 66 6.07 12.80 12.71
N THR A 67 7.07 12.29 12.00
CA THR A 67 6.92 11.91 10.60
C THR A 67 6.07 10.65 10.45
N TYR A 68 6.23 9.66 11.31
CA TYR A 68 5.38 8.46 11.30
C TYR A 68 3.96 8.73 11.78
N ARG A 69 3.75 9.65 12.74
CA ARG A 69 2.40 10.11 13.12
C ARG A 69 1.66 10.71 11.91
N ARG A 70 2.33 11.57 11.13
CA ARG A 70 1.79 12.15 9.88
C ARG A 70 1.53 11.08 8.81
N ALA A 71 2.40 10.09 8.68
CA ALA A 71 2.20 8.97 7.75
C ALA A 71 0.98 8.12 8.12
N VAL A 72 0.76 7.86 9.41
CA VAL A 72 -0.44 7.16 9.91
C VAL A 72 -1.72 7.97 9.70
N GLU A 73 -1.67 9.28 9.94
CA GLU A 73 -2.79 10.18 9.64
C GLU A 73 -3.15 10.19 8.16
N LEU A 74 -2.13 10.27 7.30
CA LEU A 74 -2.31 10.22 5.86
C LEU A 74 -2.90 8.87 5.43
N LEU A 75 -2.45 7.76 6.03
CA LEU A 75 -3.00 6.44 5.76
C LEU A 75 -4.47 6.33 6.15
N SER A 76 -4.86 6.80 7.34
CA SER A 76 -6.28 6.81 7.75
C SER A 76 -7.12 7.59 6.75
N ARG A 77 -6.69 8.81 6.41
CA ARG A 77 -7.38 9.67 5.45
C ARG A 77 -7.49 9.03 4.07
N LEU A 78 -6.41 8.41 3.57
CA LEU A 78 -6.40 7.64 2.31
C LEU A 78 -7.47 6.55 2.36
N GLN A 79 -7.41 5.67 3.36
CA GLN A 79 -8.31 4.52 3.45
C GLN A 79 -9.76 4.96 3.59
N THR A 80 -10.07 5.93 4.45
CA THR A 80 -11.45 6.38 4.68
C THR A 80 -12.03 7.07 3.45
N ARG A 81 -11.32 8.05 2.88
CA ARG A 81 -11.81 8.79 1.70
C ARG A 81 -11.91 7.88 0.47
N ALA A 82 -10.89 7.07 0.21
CA ALA A 82 -10.89 6.21 -0.96
C ALA A 82 -11.95 5.10 -0.83
N THR A 83 -12.07 4.45 0.32
CA THR A 83 -13.07 3.37 0.50
C THR A 83 -14.50 3.87 0.37
N SER A 84 -14.80 5.07 0.88
CA SER A 84 -16.16 5.64 0.81
C SER A 84 -16.57 6.12 -0.59
N LYS A 85 -15.60 6.32 -1.50
CA LYS A 85 -15.84 6.91 -2.83
C LYS A 85 -15.47 6.00 -3.99
N ILE A 86 -14.77 4.89 -3.74
CA ILE A 86 -14.36 3.97 -4.79
C ILE A 86 -15.60 3.39 -5.50
N GLY A 87 -15.52 3.30 -6.81
CA GLY A 87 -16.56 2.70 -7.65
C GLY A 87 -15.96 1.96 -8.85
N PRO A 88 -16.82 1.42 -9.74
CA PRO A 88 -16.39 0.58 -10.87
C PRO A 88 -15.39 1.23 -11.83
N ASP A 89 -15.34 2.56 -11.88
CA ASP A 89 -14.42 3.32 -12.73
C ASP A 89 -12.98 3.31 -12.19
N CYS A 90 -12.77 2.94 -10.92
CA CYS A 90 -11.44 2.76 -10.35
C CYS A 90 -10.99 1.29 -10.49
N PRO A 91 -9.85 0.99 -11.14
CA PRO A 91 -9.35 -0.38 -11.32
C PRO A 91 -9.25 -1.17 -10.00
N ALA A 92 -8.82 -0.50 -8.93
CA ALA A 92 -8.68 -1.09 -7.60
C ALA A 92 -9.99 -1.67 -7.03
N TYR A 93 -11.16 -1.23 -7.51
CA TYR A 93 -12.48 -1.75 -7.11
C TYR A 93 -12.68 -3.22 -7.48
N HIS A 94 -12.09 -3.64 -8.60
CA HIS A 94 -12.25 -5.00 -9.14
C HIS A 94 -11.20 -5.96 -8.59
N LEU A 95 -10.14 -5.43 -7.98
CA LEU A 95 -9.07 -6.20 -7.37
C LEU A 95 -9.30 -6.33 -5.88
N ARG A 96 -9.01 -7.50 -5.32
CA ARG A 96 -9.13 -7.72 -3.88
C ARG A 96 -8.11 -8.70 -3.33
N PHE A 97 -7.81 -8.59 -2.05
CA PHE A 97 -7.14 -9.63 -1.28
C PHE A 97 -8.11 -10.76 -0.92
N ASP A 98 -8.59 -11.47 -1.95
CA ASP A 98 -9.31 -12.72 -1.73
C ASP A 98 -8.36 -13.87 -1.38
N VAL A 99 -8.95 -15.00 -0.98
CA VAL A 99 -8.19 -16.21 -0.65
C VAL A 99 -7.25 -16.61 -1.79
N LYS A 100 -7.69 -16.48 -3.05
CA LYS A 100 -6.88 -16.85 -4.21
C LYS A 100 -5.64 -15.97 -4.32
N LYS A 101 -5.77 -14.65 -4.18
CA LYS A 101 -4.66 -13.70 -4.24
C LYS A 101 -3.72 -13.87 -3.05
N LEU A 102 -4.23 -14.02 -1.83
CA LEU A 102 -3.40 -14.26 -0.64
C LEU A 102 -2.62 -15.58 -0.75
N MET A 103 -3.28 -16.66 -1.19
CA MET A 103 -2.59 -17.94 -1.41
C MET A 103 -1.58 -17.86 -2.55
N TRP A 104 -1.85 -17.08 -3.60
CA TRP A 104 -0.87 -16.83 -4.67
C TRP A 104 0.37 -16.10 -4.15
N GLU A 105 0.23 -15.09 -3.29
CA GLU A 105 1.38 -14.41 -2.68
C GLU A 105 2.18 -15.34 -1.76
N PHE A 106 1.49 -16.21 -1.02
CA PHE A 106 2.12 -17.25 -0.23
C PHE A 106 2.89 -18.26 -1.09
N ASP A 107 2.28 -18.77 -2.16
CA ASP A 107 2.91 -19.72 -3.09
C ASP A 107 4.11 -19.06 -3.81
N PHE A 108 4.02 -17.78 -4.18
CA PHE A 108 5.12 -16.99 -4.73
C PHE A 108 6.31 -16.89 -3.77
N MET A 109 6.07 -16.69 -2.47
CA MET A 109 7.13 -16.69 -1.46
C MET A 109 7.80 -18.05 -1.33
N LEU A 110 7.03 -19.15 -1.34
CA LEU A 110 7.61 -20.50 -1.32
C LEU A 110 8.48 -20.79 -2.54
N GLU A 111 8.04 -20.35 -3.72
CA GLU A 111 8.79 -20.57 -4.96
C GLU A 111 10.07 -19.72 -5.00
N HIS A 112 9.95 -18.40 -4.85
CA HIS A 112 11.05 -17.48 -5.12
C HIS A 112 11.94 -17.22 -3.92
N TYR A 113 11.39 -17.12 -2.71
CA TYR A 113 12.21 -16.89 -1.52
C TYR A 113 12.80 -18.21 -1.00
N VAL A 114 11.96 -19.22 -0.76
CA VAL A 114 12.41 -20.50 -0.20
C VAL A 114 13.15 -21.35 -1.25
N GLY A 115 12.53 -21.57 -2.41
CA GLY A 115 13.15 -22.33 -3.51
C GLY A 115 14.22 -21.56 -4.27
N GLY A 116 13.96 -20.28 -4.57
CA GLY A 116 14.83 -19.44 -5.40
C GLY A 116 16.03 -18.87 -4.67
N LEU A 117 15.82 -18.11 -3.58
CA LEU A 117 16.89 -17.42 -2.86
C LEU A 117 17.61 -18.34 -1.87
N HIS A 118 16.86 -19.05 -1.03
CA HIS A 118 17.42 -19.99 -0.04
C HIS A 118 17.82 -21.34 -0.65
N LYS A 119 17.54 -21.56 -1.94
CA LYS A 119 17.88 -22.81 -2.67
C LYS A 119 17.38 -24.07 -1.97
N SER A 120 16.26 -23.98 -1.27
CA SER A 120 15.72 -25.06 -0.44
C SER A 120 14.25 -25.36 -0.79
N PRO A 121 13.94 -25.76 -2.04
CA PRO A 121 12.56 -26.01 -2.46
C PRO A 121 11.92 -27.12 -1.62
N LEU A 122 10.70 -26.87 -1.15
CA LEU A 122 9.93 -27.82 -0.36
C LEU A 122 9.47 -28.99 -1.24
N ARG A 123 9.45 -30.21 -0.68
CA ARG A 123 8.82 -31.34 -1.39
C ARG A 123 7.31 -31.10 -1.51
N PRO A 124 6.63 -31.65 -2.52
CA PRO A 124 5.19 -31.44 -2.71
C PRO A 124 4.33 -31.74 -1.47
N ARG A 125 4.69 -32.77 -0.68
CA ARG A 125 4.00 -33.09 0.57
C ARG A 125 4.16 -32.02 1.65
N GLU A 126 5.35 -31.42 1.75
CA GLU A 126 5.65 -30.37 2.74
C GLU A 126 4.97 -29.06 2.33
N SER A 127 5.08 -28.68 1.05
CA SER A 127 4.38 -27.52 0.49
C SER A 127 2.87 -27.61 0.75
N ASN A 128 2.23 -28.73 0.40
CA ASN A 128 0.80 -28.94 0.65
C ASN A 128 0.45 -28.87 2.14
N LYS A 129 1.30 -29.39 3.03
CA LYS A 129 1.06 -29.34 4.48
C LYS A 129 1.06 -27.89 4.99
N ILE A 130 2.02 -27.07 4.58
CA ILE A 130 2.09 -25.66 5.00
C ILE A 130 0.94 -24.87 4.35
N ARG A 131 0.68 -25.10 3.06
CA ARG A 131 -0.42 -24.49 2.32
C ARG A 131 -1.77 -24.72 3.00
N ASN A 132 -2.03 -25.95 3.48
CA ASN A 132 -3.24 -26.29 4.23
C ASN A 132 -3.33 -25.61 5.62
N ARG A 133 -2.20 -25.22 6.22
CA ARG A 133 -2.17 -24.44 7.46
C ARG A 133 -2.38 -22.94 7.21
N PHE A 134 -1.97 -22.45 6.06
CA PHE A 134 -2.12 -21.04 5.67
C PHE A 134 -3.52 -20.72 5.15
N LEU A 135 -4.16 -21.68 4.48
CA LEU A 135 -5.49 -21.49 3.89
C LEU A 135 -6.54 -20.92 4.86
N PRO A 136 -6.68 -21.43 6.11
CA PRO A 136 -7.62 -20.84 7.08
C PRO A 136 -7.29 -19.38 7.44
N LEU A 137 -6.00 -19.02 7.51
CA LEU A 137 -5.59 -17.64 7.79
C LEU A 137 -5.98 -16.72 6.62
N CYS A 138 -5.77 -17.17 5.38
CA CYS A 138 -6.20 -16.43 4.19
C CYS A 138 -7.72 -16.27 4.13
N GLN A 139 -8.49 -17.28 4.55
CA GLN A 139 -9.95 -17.19 4.69
C GLN A 139 -10.34 -16.13 5.72
N THR A 140 -9.77 -16.19 6.93
CA THR A 140 -10.02 -15.20 7.98
C THR A 140 -9.71 -13.77 7.52
N LEU A 141 -8.62 -13.57 6.77
CA LEU A 141 -8.25 -12.26 6.23
C LEU A 141 -9.19 -11.80 5.10
N ALA A 142 -9.57 -12.70 4.18
CA ALA A 142 -10.46 -12.38 3.08
C ALA A 142 -11.90 -12.07 3.53
N ASP A 143 -12.31 -12.60 4.69
CA ASP A 143 -13.61 -12.36 5.29
C ASP A 143 -13.67 -11.05 6.10
N GLN A 144 -12.55 -10.34 6.30
CA GLN A 144 -12.53 -9.05 6.97
C GLN A 144 -13.21 -7.97 6.12
N PRO A 145 -13.76 -6.91 6.74
CA PRO A 145 -14.16 -5.70 6.03
C PRO A 145 -13.02 -5.17 5.16
N LEU A 146 -13.30 -4.97 3.87
CA LEU A 146 -12.31 -4.49 2.92
C LEU A 146 -12.35 -2.97 2.81
N CYS A 147 -11.17 -2.38 2.70
CA CYS A 147 -10.97 -0.97 2.40
C CYS A 147 -9.94 -0.82 1.26
N PHE A 148 -9.88 0.38 0.69
CA PHE A 148 -8.85 0.73 -0.27
C PHE A 148 -7.48 0.51 0.37
N THR A 149 -6.71 -0.42 -0.20
CA THR A 149 -5.38 -0.81 0.26
C THR A 149 -4.38 -0.42 -0.83
N HIS A 150 -3.42 0.42 -0.49
CA HIS A 150 -2.33 0.83 -1.36
C HIS A 150 -1.42 -0.35 -1.72
N ARG A 151 -1.30 -1.33 -0.82
CA ARG A 151 -0.48 -2.55 -0.88
C ARG A 151 0.99 -2.29 -0.58
N ASP A 152 1.58 -1.28 -1.19
CA ASP A 152 3.00 -0.95 -1.00
C ASP A 152 3.22 0.35 -0.19
N TYR A 153 2.43 0.55 0.86
CA TYR A 153 2.48 1.76 1.72
C TYR A 153 3.60 1.68 2.76
N HIS A 154 4.84 1.94 2.33
CA HIS A 154 6.03 1.94 3.18
C HIS A 154 6.89 3.20 2.95
N SER A 155 7.91 3.42 3.79
CA SER A 155 8.70 4.66 3.82
C SER A 155 9.37 5.06 2.51
N ARG A 156 9.64 4.11 1.60
CA ARG A 156 10.19 4.39 0.26
C ARG A 156 9.17 4.85 -0.78
N ASN A 157 7.89 4.61 -0.53
CA ASN A 157 6.78 5.01 -1.42
C ASN A 157 6.05 6.25 -0.89
N LEU A 158 6.62 6.88 0.15
CA LEU A 158 6.22 8.19 0.65
C LEU A 158 7.37 9.17 0.40
N MET A 159 7.10 10.29 -0.25
CA MET A 159 8.08 11.37 -0.44
C MET A 159 7.83 12.49 0.55
N VAL A 160 8.90 13.14 1.00
CA VAL A 160 8.84 14.36 1.81
C VAL A 160 9.08 15.56 0.90
N LYS A 161 8.06 16.39 0.70
CA LYS A 161 8.11 17.58 -0.16
C LYS A 161 7.60 18.79 0.61
N ASN A 162 8.46 19.79 0.83
CA ASN A 162 8.13 21.02 1.58
C ASN A 162 7.55 20.76 2.98
N GLY A 163 7.94 19.64 3.62
CA GLY A 163 7.42 19.24 4.92
C GLY A 163 6.16 18.37 4.85
N ASP A 164 5.51 18.22 3.69
CA ASP A 164 4.35 17.35 3.49
C ASP A 164 4.74 15.98 2.92
N LEU A 165 3.81 15.02 3.02
CA LEU A 165 3.98 13.67 2.49
C LEU A 165 3.22 13.48 1.17
N MET A 166 3.90 12.92 0.17
CA MET A 166 3.31 12.53 -1.12
C MET A 166 3.33 11.01 -1.28
N ILE A 167 2.25 10.43 -1.79
CA ILE A 167 2.05 8.99 -1.99
C ILE A 167 2.44 8.63 -3.42
N LEU A 168 3.33 7.64 -3.56
CA LEU A 168 3.76 7.07 -4.83
C LEU A 168 3.43 5.58 -4.91
N ASP A 169 3.53 4.99 -6.09
CA ASP A 169 3.46 3.53 -6.31
C ASP A 169 2.10 2.90 -5.96
N PHE A 170 1.01 3.65 -6.15
CA PHE A 170 -0.36 3.24 -5.83
C PHE A 170 -1.06 2.41 -6.92
N GLN A 171 -0.39 2.12 -8.05
CA GLN A 171 -1.04 1.45 -9.20
C GLN A 171 -1.47 0.01 -8.93
N ASP A 172 -0.86 -0.64 -7.94
CA ASP A 172 -1.19 -1.99 -7.51
C ASP A 172 -2.29 -2.04 -6.44
N ALA A 173 -2.90 -0.89 -6.13
CA ALA A 173 -3.95 -0.74 -5.14
C ALA A 173 -5.16 -1.64 -5.42
N ARG A 174 -5.81 -2.06 -4.34
CA ARG A 174 -6.91 -3.04 -4.35
C ARG A 174 -7.73 -2.97 -3.07
N MET A 175 -8.86 -3.67 -3.04
CA MET A 175 -9.64 -3.82 -1.82
C MET A 175 -9.02 -4.87 -0.88
N GLY A 176 -8.77 -4.52 0.37
CA GLY A 176 -8.02 -5.35 1.32
C GLY A 176 -8.31 -5.04 2.79
N PRO A 177 -7.82 -5.86 3.71
CA PRO A 177 -7.91 -5.57 5.14
C PRO A 177 -7.12 -4.30 5.48
N CYS A 178 -7.72 -3.38 6.26
CA CYS A 178 -7.10 -2.08 6.53
C CYS A 178 -5.76 -2.16 7.26
N GLN A 179 -5.56 -3.21 8.05
CA GLN A 179 -4.30 -3.47 8.73
C GLN A 179 -3.14 -3.77 7.76
N TYR A 180 -3.39 -4.09 6.49
CA TYR A 180 -2.34 -4.46 5.54
C TYR A 180 -1.32 -3.32 5.36
N ASP A 181 -1.79 -2.14 4.94
CA ASP A 181 -0.93 -0.97 4.76
C ASP A 181 -0.32 -0.47 6.08
N LEU A 182 -1.06 -0.58 7.19
CA LEU A 182 -0.54 -0.22 8.51
C LEU A 182 0.63 -1.12 8.91
N VAL A 183 0.51 -2.44 8.67
CA VAL A 183 1.60 -3.38 8.89
C VAL A 183 2.77 -3.09 7.96
N SER A 184 2.53 -2.80 6.67
CA SER A 184 3.58 -2.41 5.72
C SER A 184 4.36 -1.17 6.17
N LEU A 185 3.68 -0.19 6.76
CA LEU A 185 4.31 1.03 7.29
C LEU A 185 5.07 0.77 8.61
N LEU A 186 4.44 0.10 9.57
CA LEU A 186 4.97 -0.02 10.93
C LEU A 186 6.00 -1.15 11.08
N LYS A 187 5.97 -2.14 10.18
CA LYS A 187 6.96 -3.23 10.08
C LYS A 187 7.79 -3.10 8.81
N ASP A 188 8.05 -1.86 8.40
CA ASP A 188 8.93 -1.55 7.28
C ASP A 188 10.30 -2.22 7.43
N SER A 189 10.82 -2.76 6.34
CA SER A 189 12.13 -3.40 6.28
C SER A 189 13.30 -2.41 6.28
N TYR A 190 13.07 -1.12 6.03
CA TYR A 190 14.11 -0.10 5.92
C TYR A 190 14.32 0.68 7.21
N LEU A 191 13.27 0.87 8.00
CA LEU A 191 13.31 1.61 9.25
C LEU A 191 12.76 0.76 10.39
N ILE A 192 13.54 0.62 11.46
CA ILE A 192 13.14 -0.13 12.65
C ILE A 192 12.54 0.83 13.67
N LEU A 193 11.22 0.75 13.86
CA LEU A 193 10.53 1.53 14.88
C LEU A 193 10.72 0.90 16.28
N PRO A 194 10.90 1.70 17.34
CA PRO A 194 10.76 1.21 18.71
C PRO A 194 9.38 0.59 18.93
N ARG A 195 9.31 -0.46 19.75
CA ARG A 195 8.04 -1.15 20.03
C ARG A 195 6.97 -0.21 20.59
N ALA A 196 7.34 0.63 21.55
CA ALA A 196 6.43 1.59 22.16
C ALA A 196 5.83 2.56 21.13
N LEU A 197 6.66 3.06 20.20
CA LEU A 197 6.18 3.92 19.11
C LEU A 197 5.22 3.18 18.18
N ARG A 198 5.49 1.91 17.84
CA ARG A 198 4.55 1.13 17.01
C ARG A 198 3.21 0.93 17.70
N GLU A 199 3.20 0.63 19.00
CA GLU A 199 1.96 0.46 19.77
C GLU A 199 1.18 1.78 19.82
N GLU A 200 1.84 2.91 20.08
CA GLU A 200 1.24 4.26 20.01
C GLU A 200 0.61 4.54 18.63
N LEU A 201 1.33 4.22 17.55
CA LEU A 201 0.86 4.47 16.18
C LEU A 201 -0.32 3.58 15.79
N ILE A 202 -0.40 2.35 16.32
CA ILE A 202 -1.56 1.47 16.14
C ILE A 202 -2.78 2.08 16.83
N ASP A 203 -2.64 2.50 18.09
CA ASP A 203 -3.74 3.12 18.84
C ASP A 203 -4.23 4.39 18.15
N ARG A 204 -3.29 5.24 17.69
CA ARG A 204 -3.62 6.46 16.94
C ARG A 204 -4.36 6.16 15.64
N PHE A 205 -3.93 5.14 14.90
CA PHE A 205 -4.63 4.74 13.67
C PHE A 205 -6.07 4.31 13.97
N ILE A 206 -6.28 3.51 15.02
CA ILE A 206 -7.61 3.07 15.45
C ILE A 206 -8.48 4.29 15.80
N GLU A 207 -7.99 5.21 16.64
CA GLU A 207 -8.72 6.41 17.05
C GLU A 207 -9.14 7.28 15.85
N LEU A 208 -8.24 7.46 14.88
CA LEU A 208 -8.53 8.21 13.65
C LEU A 208 -9.63 7.53 12.83
N LYS A 209 -9.54 6.21 12.65
CA LYS A 209 -10.53 5.44 11.88
C LYS A 209 -11.90 5.44 12.58
N GLU A 210 -11.94 5.28 13.89
CA GLU A 210 -13.19 5.34 14.67
C GLU A 210 -13.86 6.70 14.54
N LYS A 211 -13.06 7.78 14.59
CA LYS A 211 -13.55 9.15 14.41
C LYS A 211 -14.07 9.41 12.99
N GLU A 212 -13.37 8.94 11.97
CA GLU A 212 -13.75 9.16 10.57
C GLU A 212 -14.92 8.28 10.11
N GLU A 213 -15.05 7.06 10.64
CA GLU A 213 -16.11 6.11 10.28
C GLU A 213 -17.32 6.17 11.22
N GLY A 214 -17.20 6.83 12.38
CA GLY A 214 -18.29 6.96 13.36
C GLY A 214 -18.67 5.66 14.05
N ARG A 215 -17.75 4.69 14.15
CA ARG A 215 -17.97 3.38 14.79
C ARG A 215 -16.71 2.94 15.52
N ALA A 216 -16.88 2.13 16.57
CA ALA A 216 -15.76 1.50 17.25
C ALA A 216 -15.14 0.38 16.39
N LEU A 217 -13.83 0.20 16.50
CA LEU A 217 -13.09 -0.92 15.90
C LEU A 217 -12.68 -1.92 16.97
N ASP A 218 -12.65 -3.20 16.60
CA ASP A 218 -12.15 -4.24 17.50
C ASP A 218 -10.67 -4.02 17.80
N ARG A 219 -10.32 -4.02 19.08
CA ARG A 219 -8.93 -3.92 19.57
C ARG A 219 -8.35 -5.34 19.70
N PRO A 220 -7.08 -5.56 19.30
CA PRO A 220 -6.40 -6.83 19.50
C PRO A 220 -6.14 -7.17 20.98
#